data_AF-A0A5C3NV32-F1
#
_entry.id   AF-A0A5C3NV32-F1
#
_cell.length_a   1.000
_cell.length_b   1.000
_cell.length_c   1.000
_cell.angle_alpha   90.00
_cell.angle_beta   90.00
_cell.angle_gamma   90.00
#
_symmetry.space_group_name_H-M   'P 1'
#
loop_
_entity.id
_entity.type
_entity.pdbx_description
1 polymer ?
#
loop_
_entity_poly.entity_id
_entity_poly.type
_entity_poly.pdbx_seq_one_letter_code
_entity_poly.pdbx_strand_id
1 'polypeptide(L)' 'MSTPTQQKVLVLPAKQGEFTLKTRDVPKPGPGDVLVKNVAVGLNPVEWKIQTWGILVEKYP' A
#
# COMPACT_ATOMS: atom_id res chain seq x y z
N MET A 1 4.11 -22.54 -1.73
CA MET A 1 5.14 -21.49 -1.62
C MET A 1 5.14 -20.98 -0.18
N SER A 2 6.31 -20.75 0.42
CA SER A 2 6.40 -20.11 1.73
C SER A 2 6.03 -18.62 1.65
N THR A 3 5.46 -18.09 2.71
CA THR A 3 5.22 -16.66 2.86
C THR A 3 6.57 -15.95 3.03
N PRO A 4 6.90 -14.93 2.22
CA PRO A 4 8.13 -14.16 2.41
C PRO A 4 8.06 -13.31 3.68
N THR A 5 9.20 -12.96 4.25
CA THR A 5 9.27 -12.07 5.43
C THR A 5 9.12 -10.59 5.05
N GLN A 6 9.44 -10.23 3.80
CA GLN A 6 9.35 -8.88 3.27
C GLN A 6 8.62 -8.81 1.93
N GLN A 7 8.04 -7.65 1.64
CA GLN A 7 7.30 -7.35 0.41
C GLN A 7 7.57 -5.94 -0.08
N LYS A 8 7.40 -5.72 -1.39
CA LYS A 8 7.38 -4.37 -1.97
C LYS A 8 5.98 -3.79 -1.85
N VAL A 9 5.91 -2.51 -1.52
CA VAL A 9 4.67 -1.74 -1.40
C VAL A 9 4.83 -0.41 -2.13
N LEU A 10 3.75 0.06 -2.76
CA LEU A 10 3.65 1.44 -3.22
C LEU A 10 3.08 2.28 -2.08
N VAL A 11 3.80 3.30 -1.63
CA VAL A 11 3.37 4.19 -0.54
C VAL A 11 3.30 5.62 -1.00
N LEU A 12 2.44 6.41 -0.35
CA LEU A 12 2.43 7.86 -0.43
C LEU A 12 3.11 8.40 0.84
N PRO A 13 4.36 8.92 0.77
CA PRO A 13 5.14 9.24 1.97
C PRO A 13 4.65 10.47 2.74
N ALA A 14 3.93 11.37 2.07
CA ALA A 14 3.40 12.60 2.65
C ALA A 14 2.19 13.07 1.84
N LYS A 15 1.40 13.99 2.42
CA LYS A 15 0.29 14.65 1.73
C LYS A 15 0.77 15.30 0.43
N GLN A 16 0.12 14.96 -0.68
CA GLN A 16 0.46 15.43 -2.04
C GLN A 16 1.91 15.13 -2.47
N GLY A 17 2.58 14.15 -1.82
CA GLY A 17 3.90 13.67 -2.24
C GLY A 17 3.83 12.71 -3.42
N GLU A 18 4.99 12.20 -3.83
CA GLU A 18 5.10 11.22 -4.92
C GLU A 18 4.94 9.78 -4.42
N PHE A 19 4.19 8.97 -5.17
CA PHE A 19 4.15 7.53 -4.91
C PHE A 19 5.54 6.93 -5.02
N THR A 20 5.95 6.17 -4.00
CA THR A 20 7.29 5.61 -3.90
C THR A 20 7.23 4.13 -3.57
N LEU A 21 8.06 3.32 -4.23
CA LEU A 21 8.23 1.91 -3.84
C LEU A 21 9.08 1.81 -2.58
N LYS A 22 8.59 1.06 -1.58
CA LYS A 22 9.31 0.71 -0.36
C LYS A 22 9.25 -0.79 -0.11
N THR A 23 10.13 -1.27 0.77
CA THR A 23 10.05 -2.62 1.34
C THR A 23 9.43 -2.53 2.73
N ARG A 24 8.50 -3.44 3.06
CA ARG A 24 7.92 -3.61 4.40
C ARG A 24 7.85 -5.08 4.75
N ASP A 25 7.80 -5.39 6.05
CA ASP A 25 7.57 -6.75 6.50
C ASP A 25 6.17 -7.23 6.08
N VAL A 26 6.04 -8.52 5.82
CA VAL A 26 4.74 -9.14 5.56
C VAL A 26 3.98 -9.26 6.89
N PRO A 27 2.76 -8.70 7.00
CA PRO A 27 2.01 -8.75 8.24
C PRO A 27 1.65 -10.19 8.59
N LYS A 28 1.65 -10.49 9.89
CA LYS A 28 1.14 -11.76 10.41
C LYS A 28 -0.38 -11.62 10.64
N PRO A 29 -1.23 -12.41 9.95
CA PRO A 29 -2.67 -12.34 10.15
C PRO A 29 -3.05 -12.75 11.59
N GLY A 30 -4.04 -12.07 12.17
CA GLY A 30 -4.69 -12.48 13.41
C GLY A 30 -5.76 -13.55 13.20
N PRO A 31 -6.48 -13.95 14.25
CA PRO A 31 -7.60 -14.89 14.12
C PRO A 31 -8.69 -14.33 13.18
N GLY A 32 -9.00 -15.08 12.12
CA GLY A 32 -10.02 -14.71 11.13
C GLY A 32 -9.52 -13.86 9.96
N ASP A 33 -8.30 -13.32 10.02
CA ASP A 33 -7.70 -12.58 8.92
C ASP A 33 -7.20 -13.51 7.81
N VAL A 34 -7.23 -13.03 6.57
CA VAL A 34 -6.65 -13.72 5.42
C VAL A 34 -5.47 -12.91 4.88
N LEU A 35 -4.31 -13.55 4.77
CA LEU A 35 -3.16 -12.97 4.09
C LEU A 35 -3.21 -13.30 2.60
N VAL A 36 -3.36 -12.28 1.76
CA VAL A 36 -3.46 -12.43 0.30
C VAL A 36 -2.15 -12.02 -0.36
N LYS A 37 -1.62 -12.88 -1.24
CA LYS A 37 -0.48 -12.56 -2.11
C LYS A 37 -0.99 -11.88 -3.38
N ASN A 38 -0.94 -10.55 -3.42
CA ASN A 38 -1.25 -9.80 -4.62
C ASN A 38 -0.16 -10.02 -5.68
N VAL A 39 -0.54 -10.58 -6.84
CA VAL A 39 0.37 -10.78 -7.99
C VAL A 39 0.45 -9.56 -8.89
N ALA A 40 -0.62 -8.75 -8.92
CA ALA A 40 -0.70 -7.47 -9.62
C ALA A 40 -1.74 -6.58 -8.94
N VAL A 41 -1.51 -5.27 -8.96
CA VAL A 41 -2.44 -4.24 -8.45
C VAL A 41 -2.35 -3.03 -9.39
N GLY A 42 -3.49 -2.42 -9.70
CA GLY A 42 -3.57 -1.19 -10.49
C GLY A 42 -4.07 -0.01 -9.66
N LEU A 43 -3.75 1.21 -10.08
CA LEU A 43 -4.41 2.42 -9.61
C LEU A 43 -5.65 2.65 -10.47
N ASN A 44 -6.79 2.97 -9.84
CA ASN A 44 -8.02 3.29 -10.55
C ASN A 44 -8.04 4.80 -10.94
N PRO A 45 -9.09 5.29 -11.62
CA PRO A 45 -9.15 6.69 -12.06
C PRO A 45 -9.29 7.75 -10.95
N VAL A 46 -9.45 7.35 -9.68
CA VAL A 46 -9.70 8.28 -8.56
C VAL A 46 -8.43 8.51 -7.74
N GLU A 47 -7.51 7.54 -7.72
CA GLU A 47 -6.32 7.54 -6.85
C GLU A 47 -5.38 8.72 -7.14
N TRP A 48 -5.25 9.14 -8.40
CA TRP A 48 -4.46 10.34 -8.73
C TRP A 48 -5.11 11.62 -8.19
N LYS A 49 -6.45 11.71 -8.17
CA LYS A 49 -7.17 12.87 -7.60
C LYS A 49 -6.99 12.91 -6.08
N ILE A 50 -7.06 11.75 -5.42
CA ILE A 50 -6.79 11.61 -3.99
C ILE A 50 -5.39 12.14 -3.66
N GLN A 51 -4.37 11.70 -4.39
CA GLN A 51 -2.99 12.14 -4.23
C GLN A 51 -2.86 13.65 -4.50
N THR A 52 -3.29 14.13 -5.67
CA THR A 52 -3.10 15.51 -6.13
C THR A 52 -3.87 16.53 -5.29
N TRP A 53 -5.10 16.23 -4.89
CA TRP A 53 -5.92 17.13 -4.07
C TRP A 53 -5.69 16.95 -2.57
N GLY A 54 -4.99 15.90 -2.15
CA GLY A 54 -4.70 15.64 -0.74
C GLY A 54 -5.96 15.40 0.08
N ILE A 55 -6.88 14.59 -0.45
CA ILE A 55 -8.18 14.25 0.18
C ILE A 55 -8.19 12.78 0.61
N LEU A 56 -9.10 12.40 1.52
CA LEU A 56 -9.35 11.02 1.98
C LEU A 56 -8.21 10.29 2.72
N VAL A 57 -6.97 10.77 2.65
CA VAL A 57 -5.82 10.21 3.41
C VAL A 57 -5.37 11.22 4.45
N GLU A 58 -5.41 10.83 5.72
CA GLU A 58 -5.03 11.69 6.85
C GLU A 58 -3.68 11.32 7.48
N LYS A 59 -3.25 10.06 7.34
CA LYS A 59 -2.03 9.51 7.94
C LYS A 59 -1.11 8.97 6.85
N TYR A 60 0.19 9.24 6.98
CA TYR A 60 1.22 8.85 6.01
C TYR A 60 2.46 8.29 6.73
N PRO A 61 3.28 7.45 6.06
CA PRO A 61 2.90 6.55 4.96
C PRO A 61 2.03 5.36 5.42
#